data_AF-A0A2R6JDZ0-F1
#
_entry.id   AF-A0A2R6JDZ0-F1
#
_cell.length_a   1.000
_cell.length_b   1.000
_cell.length_c   1.000
_cell.angle_alpha   90.00
_cell.angle_beta   90.00
_cell.angle_gamma   90.00
#
_symmetry.space_group_name_H-M   'P 1'
#
loop_
_entity.id
_entity.type
_entity.pdbx_description
1 polymer ?
#
loop_
_entity_poly.entity_id
_entity_poly.type
_entity_poly.pdbx_seq_one_letter_code
_entity_poly.pdbx_strand_id
1 'polypeptide(L)'
;MQQSKRMMTNTDDTHSLPSRVIELFQEEKYSEYGRKQTDVICEAVGNDVLSKSDTLLEAARAGELVAERNYTPSGHSFYHDVDYVVGTPTDPAQRQITGEAELNFGNVDDVWLALNVESVVFSPNKNWKNRGKEIHSFYLGVYDTAPLAATGSVVILNVEDLDRSPDEIIEGYQEFEFADGSIVQSLDSLAILPIRYNEEAPQEAELETGLLSEDDELHYTSFIDVLSGALERRFRGEFRVSPDSVETVLSRQESDVLEFKEQLPDHRDKVAQEVAALANYEGGSILFGVDDSGTPVGLDSINQVEETVANILSEGPLKRHSKHRKSPCRRSRHPHYQRRSSNGSTG
;
A
#
# COMPACT_ATOMS: atom_id res chain seq x y z
N MET A 1 -17.15 47.12 -28.02
CA MET A 1 -16.19 46.37 -27.20
C MET A 1 -16.93 45.81 -25.99
N GLN A 2 -17.43 44.59 -26.12
CA GLN A 2 -17.92 43.78 -25.01
C GLN A 2 -17.35 42.38 -25.30
N GLN A 3 -16.33 41.97 -24.54
CA GLN A 3 -15.90 40.58 -24.55
C GLN A 3 -16.60 39.88 -23.39
N SER A 4 -17.31 38.83 -23.80
CA SER A 4 -18.15 37.97 -23.00
C SER A 4 -17.32 37.20 -21.98
N LYS A 5 -17.69 37.32 -20.70
CA LYS A 5 -17.37 36.33 -19.67
C LYS A 5 -17.84 34.97 -20.17
N ARG A 6 -16.89 34.05 -20.38
CA ARG A 6 -17.18 32.64 -20.59
C ARG A 6 -17.40 32.04 -19.20
N MET A 7 -18.66 31.91 -18.80
CA MET A 7 -19.03 31.00 -17.71
C MET A 7 -18.74 29.59 -18.21
N MET A 8 -17.68 28.97 -17.68
CA MET A 8 -17.58 27.52 -17.66
C MET A 8 -18.44 27.08 -16.47
N THR A 9 -19.56 26.44 -16.77
CA THR A 9 -20.37 25.74 -15.78
C THR A 9 -19.69 24.40 -15.50
N ASN A 10 -19.03 24.28 -14.34
CA ASN A 10 -18.58 23.01 -13.78
C ASN A 10 -19.79 22.08 -13.65
N THR A 11 -19.74 20.97 -14.37
CA THR A 11 -20.76 19.91 -14.28
C THR A 11 -20.13 18.54 -13.97
N ASP A 12 -18.84 18.50 -13.59
CA ASP A 12 -18.10 17.26 -13.27
C ASP A 12 -17.70 17.14 -11.78
N ASP A 13 -17.93 18.16 -10.94
CA ASP A 13 -17.47 18.15 -9.53
C ASP A 13 -18.29 17.24 -8.59
N THR A 14 -19.43 16.71 -9.03
CA THR A 14 -20.35 15.92 -8.19
C THR A 14 -19.81 14.55 -7.81
N HIS A 15 -18.73 14.10 -8.44
CA HIS A 15 -18.10 12.81 -8.16
C HIS A 15 -16.85 12.89 -7.29
N SER A 16 -16.34 14.10 -7.04
CA SER A 16 -15.16 14.31 -6.19
C SER A 16 -15.46 14.01 -4.72
N LEU A 17 -14.44 13.58 -3.97
CA LEU A 17 -14.57 13.32 -2.54
C LEU A 17 -15.17 14.49 -1.76
N PRO A 18 -14.75 15.76 -1.92
CA PRO A 18 -15.32 16.86 -1.14
C PRO A 18 -16.84 16.96 -1.30
N SER A 19 -17.35 16.87 -2.54
CA SER A 19 -18.79 16.84 -2.81
C SER A 19 -19.46 15.62 -2.18
N ARG A 20 -18.82 14.45 -2.28
CA ARG A 20 -19.37 13.20 -1.73
C ARG A 20 -19.46 13.19 -0.22
N VAL A 21 -18.49 13.80 0.47
CA VAL A 21 -18.53 13.97 1.93
C VAL A 21 -19.72 14.84 2.33
N ILE A 22 -19.96 15.96 1.64
CA ILE A 22 -21.11 16.82 1.92
C ILE A 22 -22.44 16.08 1.74
N GLU A 23 -22.58 15.29 0.68
CA GLU A 23 -23.78 14.46 0.48
C GLU A 23 -24.00 13.48 1.64
N LEU A 24 -22.94 12.83 2.14
CA LEU A 24 -23.04 11.92 3.28
C LEU A 24 -23.61 12.61 4.54
N PHE A 25 -23.19 13.84 4.80
CA PHE A 25 -23.69 14.64 5.92
C PHE A 25 -25.14 15.10 5.70
N GLN A 26 -25.44 15.67 4.52
CA GLN A 26 -26.77 16.18 4.20
C GLN A 26 -27.84 15.10 4.18
N GLU A 27 -27.48 13.86 3.85
CA GLU A 27 -28.40 12.71 3.84
C GLU A 27 -28.48 11.97 5.18
N GLU A 28 -27.85 12.49 6.26
CA GLU A 28 -27.75 11.83 7.58
C GLU A 28 -27.14 10.42 7.51
N LYS A 29 -26.31 10.16 6.49
CA LYS A 29 -25.64 8.86 6.29
C LYS A 29 -24.29 8.80 6.99
N TYR A 30 -23.82 9.94 7.50
CA TYR A 30 -22.60 10.05 8.29
C TYR A 30 -22.89 9.73 9.77
N SER A 31 -22.11 8.83 10.37
CA SER A 31 -22.28 8.38 11.76
C SER A 31 -20.93 8.05 12.40
N GLU A 32 -20.75 8.34 13.68
CA GLU A 32 -19.47 8.09 14.39
C GLU A 32 -18.99 6.62 14.34
N TYR A 33 -19.90 5.67 14.12
CA TYR A 33 -19.64 4.23 14.21
C TYR A 33 -19.82 3.46 12.90
N GLY A 34 -20.06 4.15 11.78
CA GLY A 34 -20.46 3.51 10.52
C GLY A 34 -19.31 3.32 9.52
N ARG A 35 -18.92 2.08 9.23
CA ARG A 35 -17.96 1.77 8.14
C ARG A 35 -18.42 2.22 6.75
N LYS A 36 -19.73 2.35 6.54
CA LYS A 36 -20.30 2.73 5.25
C LYS A 36 -19.76 4.08 4.74
N GLN A 37 -19.45 5.02 5.62
CA GLN A 37 -18.90 6.31 5.21
C GLN A 37 -17.42 6.20 4.82
N THR A 38 -16.63 5.44 5.58
CA THR A 38 -15.21 5.16 5.30
C THR A 38 -15.09 4.53 3.92
N ASP A 39 -15.91 3.51 3.64
CA ASP A 39 -16.02 2.86 2.34
C ASP A 39 -16.29 3.87 1.20
N VAL A 40 -17.28 4.75 1.37
CA VAL A 40 -17.63 5.77 0.36
C VAL A 40 -16.50 6.77 0.16
N ILE A 41 -15.82 7.17 1.23
CA ILE A 41 -14.66 8.08 1.17
C ILE A 41 -13.50 7.42 0.43
N CYS A 42 -13.17 6.18 0.78
CA CYS A 42 -12.11 5.41 0.13
C CYS A 42 -12.40 5.20 -1.36
N GLU A 43 -13.64 4.85 -1.73
CA GLU A 43 -14.07 4.76 -3.12
C GLU A 43 -13.88 6.07 -3.88
N ALA A 44 -14.32 7.19 -3.29
CA ALA A 44 -14.18 8.50 -3.92
C ALA A 44 -12.71 8.90 -4.09
N VAL A 45 -11.85 8.68 -3.08
CA VAL A 45 -10.40 8.89 -3.21
C VAL A 45 -9.82 8.03 -4.33
N GLY A 46 -10.15 6.74 -4.37
CA GLY A 46 -9.65 5.83 -5.41
C GLY A 46 -10.01 6.30 -6.81
N ASN A 47 -11.26 6.72 -7.01
CA ASN A 47 -11.73 7.25 -8.28
C ASN A 47 -11.04 8.57 -8.65
N ASP A 48 -10.89 9.50 -7.70
CA ASP A 48 -10.22 10.77 -7.92
C ASP A 48 -8.74 10.57 -8.27
N VAL A 49 -8.05 9.63 -7.59
CA VAL A 49 -6.68 9.21 -7.94
C VAL A 49 -6.59 8.67 -9.36
N LEU A 50 -7.49 7.77 -9.77
CA LEU A 50 -7.49 7.24 -11.14
C LEU A 50 -7.77 8.33 -12.18
N SER A 51 -8.67 9.27 -11.86
CA SER A 51 -9.09 10.32 -12.80
C SER A 51 -7.96 11.25 -13.22
N LYS A 52 -6.90 11.35 -12.41
CA LYS A 52 -5.71 12.15 -12.71
C LYS A 52 -4.75 11.51 -13.71
N SER A 53 -4.90 10.21 -14.00
CA SER A 53 -3.96 9.49 -14.85
C SER A 53 -4.65 8.54 -15.82
N ASP A 54 -4.58 8.88 -17.11
CA ASP A 54 -5.03 7.98 -18.19
C ASP A 54 -4.36 6.61 -18.11
N THR A 55 -3.08 6.56 -17.69
CA THR A 55 -2.33 5.30 -17.53
C THR A 55 -2.96 4.41 -16.46
N LEU A 56 -3.26 4.98 -15.28
CA LEU A 56 -3.90 4.23 -14.20
C LEU A 56 -5.33 3.84 -14.55
N LEU A 57 -6.06 4.71 -15.25
CA LEU A 57 -7.40 4.43 -15.72
C LEU A 57 -7.44 3.24 -16.69
N GLU A 58 -6.50 3.19 -17.63
CA GLU A 58 -6.34 2.06 -18.55
C GLU A 58 -5.97 0.78 -17.81
N ALA A 59 -5.05 0.84 -16.84
CA ALA A 59 -4.64 -0.29 -16.03
C ALA A 59 -5.81 -0.87 -15.22
N ALA A 60 -6.61 -0.02 -14.56
CA ALA A 60 -7.81 -0.44 -13.85
C ALA A 60 -8.83 -1.12 -14.76
N ARG A 61 -9.07 -0.56 -15.97
CA ARG A 61 -9.96 -1.16 -16.99
C ARG A 61 -9.43 -2.49 -17.53
N ALA A 62 -8.11 -2.64 -17.61
CA ALA A 62 -7.47 -3.90 -18.00
C ALA A 62 -7.55 -4.96 -16.89
N GLY A 63 -7.89 -4.55 -15.66
CA GLY A 63 -7.90 -5.40 -14.47
C GLY A 63 -6.50 -5.67 -13.94
N GLU A 64 -5.55 -4.78 -14.23
CA GLU A 64 -4.17 -4.82 -13.72
C GLU A 64 -4.04 -4.16 -12.36
N LEU A 65 -5.00 -3.30 -12.00
CA LEU A 65 -5.17 -2.71 -10.68
C LEU A 65 -6.51 -3.12 -10.09
N VAL A 66 -6.49 -3.49 -8.82
CA VAL A 66 -7.69 -3.74 -8.00
C VAL A 66 -7.56 -3.02 -6.67
N ALA A 67 -8.71 -2.78 -6.05
CA ALA A 67 -8.81 -2.21 -4.71
C ALA A 67 -9.34 -3.22 -3.70
N GLU A 68 -8.90 -3.11 -2.47
CA GLU A 68 -9.41 -3.88 -1.33
C GLU A 68 -9.72 -2.94 -0.16
N ARG A 69 -10.80 -3.21 0.57
CA ARG A 69 -11.18 -2.45 1.77
C ARG A 69 -10.94 -3.28 3.01
N ASN A 70 -10.64 -2.63 4.12
CA ASN A 70 -10.36 -3.29 5.40
C ASN A 70 -9.28 -4.36 5.22
N TYR A 71 -8.24 -4.01 4.48
CA TYR A 71 -7.14 -4.89 4.17
C TYR A 71 -6.37 -5.22 5.45
N THR A 72 -6.25 -6.50 5.75
CA THR A 72 -5.46 -6.98 6.88
C THR A 72 -4.10 -7.43 6.35
N PRO A 73 -3.00 -6.72 6.67
CA PRO A 73 -1.68 -7.12 6.22
C PRO A 73 -1.32 -8.52 6.74
N SER A 74 -0.65 -9.33 5.91
CA SER A 74 -0.15 -10.64 6.32
C SER A 74 1.00 -10.49 7.33
N GLY A 75 0.89 -11.11 8.52
CA GLY A 75 1.95 -11.13 9.54
C GLY A 75 1.43 -11.09 10.98
N HIS A 76 2.34 -11.02 11.95
CA HIS A 76 2.01 -10.86 13.38
C HIS A 76 1.45 -9.45 13.66
N SER A 77 0.14 -9.26 13.51
CA SER A 77 -0.51 -7.95 13.58
C SER A 77 -0.64 -7.43 15.03
N PHE A 78 0.27 -6.55 15.46
CA PHE A 78 -0.06 -5.53 16.47
C PHE A 78 -0.78 -4.33 15.84
N TYR A 79 -0.86 -4.28 14.51
CA TYR A 79 -1.43 -3.18 13.73
C TYR A 79 -2.88 -3.44 13.34
N HIS A 80 -3.64 -2.35 13.20
CA HIS A 80 -5.06 -2.37 12.80
C HIS A 80 -5.23 -2.65 11.30
N ASP A 81 -6.44 -3.04 10.89
CA ASP A 81 -6.80 -3.14 9.47
C ASP A 81 -6.56 -1.78 8.78
N VAL A 82 -6.10 -1.83 7.53
CA VAL A 82 -5.96 -0.67 6.66
C VAL A 82 -7.29 -0.43 5.95
N ASP A 83 -7.82 0.79 5.98
CA ASP A 83 -9.15 1.08 5.44
C ASP A 83 -9.25 0.75 3.94
N TYR A 84 -8.23 1.09 3.16
CA TYR A 84 -8.24 0.89 1.72
C TYR A 84 -6.85 0.72 1.14
N VAL A 85 -6.69 -0.22 0.21
CA VAL A 85 -5.46 -0.43 -0.54
C VAL A 85 -5.75 -0.59 -2.03
N VAL A 86 -4.78 -0.21 -2.86
CA VAL A 86 -4.78 -0.44 -4.31
C VAL A 86 -3.47 -1.13 -4.68
N GLY A 87 -3.55 -2.12 -5.57
CA GLY A 87 -2.39 -2.89 -5.97
C GLY A 87 -2.68 -3.86 -7.09
N THR A 88 -1.75 -4.78 -7.29
CA THR A 88 -1.92 -5.87 -8.26
C THR A 88 -2.89 -6.93 -7.72
N PRO A 89 -3.68 -7.60 -8.57
CA PRO A 89 -4.59 -8.64 -8.12
C PRO A 89 -3.88 -9.99 -7.88
N THR A 90 -4.31 -10.76 -6.87
CA THR A 90 -3.80 -12.12 -6.58
C THR A 90 -4.00 -13.11 -7.73
N ASP A 91 -5.07 -12.94 -8.49
CA ASP A 91 -5.34 -13.69 -9.72
C ASP A 91 -5.51 -12.69 -10.88
N PRO A 92 -4.98 -12.95 -12.09
CA PRO A 92 -5.20 -12.07 -13.24
C PRO A 92 -6.72 -11.92 -13.48
N ALA A 93 -7.19 -10.68 -13.47
CA ALA A 93 -8.61 -10.37 -13.36
C ALA A 93 -9.46 -11.04 -14.45
N GLN A 94 -10.56 -11.67 -14.02
CA GLN A 94 -11.69 -11.97 -14.91
C GLN A 94 -12.38 -10.65 -15.28
N ARG A 95 -12.09 -10.15 -16.49
CA ARG A 95 -12.68 -8.92 -17.05
C ARG A 95 -14.18 -8.79 -16.76
N GLN A 96 -14.59 -7.78 -16.01
CA GLN A 96 -15.95 -7.25 -16.11
C GLN A 96 -15.94 -6.09 -17.11
N ILE A 97 -16.47 -6.36 -18.31
CA ILE A 97 -16.61 -5.40 -19.41
C ILE A 97 -17.96 -4.70 -19.27
N THR A 98 -18.24 -3.98 -18.18
CA THR A 98 -19.46 -3.15 -18.12
C THR A 98 -19.35 -2.09 -17.02
N GLY A 99 -19.06 -0.84 -17.37
CA GLY A 99 -19.20 0.29 -16.47
C GLY A 99 -18.26 1.45 -16.79
N GLU A 100 -18.64 2.65 -16.34
CA GLU A 100 -17.74 3.81 -16.22
C GLU A 100 -16.52 3.41 -15.37
N ALA A 101 -15.40 4.12 -15.52
CA ALA A 101 -14.10 3.66 -15.05
C ALA A 101 -14.01 3.63 -13.52
N GLU A 102 -14.33 2.48 -12.93
CA GLU A 102 -14.22 2.21 -11.51
C GLU A 102 -13.09 1.22 -11.25
N LEU A 103 -12.37 1.40 -10.14
CA LEU A 103 -11.45 0.39 -9.60
C LEU A 103 -12.25 -0.85 -9.22
N ASN A 104 -11.91 -2.00 -9.82
CA ASN A 104 -12.52 -3.26 -9.45
C ASN A 104 -12.13 -3.64 -8.02
N PHE A 105 -13.09 -4.15 -7.24
CA PHE A 105 -12.80 -4.68 -5.91
C PHE A 105 -12.39 -6.15 -5.99
N GLY A 106 -11.29 -6.49 -5.33
CA GLY A 106 -10.74 -7.85 -5.30
C GLY A 106 -9.56 -7.95 -4.34
N ASN A 107 -9.03 -9.16 -4.17
CA ASN A 107 -7.87 -9.37 -3.30
C ASN A 107 -6.62 -8.76 -3.92
N VAL A 108 -5.89 -7.97 -3.13
CA VAL A 108 -4.61 -7.36 -3.53
C VAL A 108 -3.45 -8.29 -3.17
N ASP A 109 -2.50 -8.46 -4.10
CA ASP A 109 -1.27 -9.25 -3.95
C ASP A 109 -0.07 -8.38 -3.55
N ASP A 110 0.23 -7.37 -4.37
CA ASP A 110 1.27 -6.37 -4.10
C ASP A 110 0.61 -5.00 -3.90
N VAL A 111 0.67 -4.49 -2.66
CA VAL A 111 0.08 -3.20 -2.26
C VAL A 111 0.96 -2.06 -2.75
N TRP A 112 0.38 -1.15 -3.54
CA TRP A 112 1.08 0.00 -4.13
C TRP A 112 0.59 1.34 -3.62
N LEU A 113 -0.64 1.38 -3.11
CA LEU A 113 -1.19 2.53 -2.41
C LEU A 113 -1.98 2.02 -1.21
N ALA A 114 -1.84 2.68 -0.07
CA ALA A 114 -2.60 2.44 1.14
C ALA A 114 -3.18 3.77 1.65
N LEU A 115 -4.43 3.72 2.10
CA LEU A 115 -5.19 4.88 2.53
C LEU A 115 -5.85 4.60 3.88
N ASN A 116 -5.76 5.59 4.77
CA ASN A 116 -6.48 5.63 6.03
C ASN A 116 -7.46 6.81 6.05
N VAL A 117 -8.62 6.65 6.67
CA VAL A 117 -9.63 7.71 6.79
C VAL A 117 -9.91 7.97 8.26
N GLU A 118 -9.56 9.17 8.70
CA GLU A 118 -9.84 9.66 10.04
C GLU A 118 -10.96 10.71 10.04
N SER A 119 -11.73 10.73 11.12
CA SER A 119 -12.73 11.76 11.33
C SER A 119 -12.68 12.33 12.75
N VAL A 120 -12.80 13.65 12.84
CA VAL A 120 -12.80 14.40 14.11
C VAL A 120 -14.18 14.99 14.40
N VAL A 121 -15.21 14.63 13.63
CA VAL A 121 -16.53 15.29 13.65
C VAL A 121 -17.35 15.04 14.92
N PHE A 122 -17.21 13.89 15.60
CA PHE A 122 -18.09 13.55 16.75
C PHE A 122 -17.36 13.44 18.09
N SER A 123 -16.14 13.96 18.19
CA SER A 123 -15.31 13.72 19.37
C SER A 123 -14.49 14.96 19.75
N PRO A 124 -15.09 15.95 20.45
CA PRO A 124 -14.39 17.12 20.98
C PRO A 124 -13.23 16.75 21.95
N ASN A 125 -13.25 15.52 22.49
CA ASN A 125 -12.18 14.98 23.36
C ASN A 125 -11.12 14.14 22.64
N LYS A 126 -11.28 13.81 21.33
CA LYS A 126 -10.23 13.15 20.55
C LYS A 126 -9.21 14.22 20.15
N ASN A 127 -8.33 14.52 21.10
CA ASN A 127 -7.20 15.41 20.93
C ASN A 127 -6.39 14.98 19.69
N TRP A 128 -6.06 15.95 18.84
CA TRP A 128 -5.21 15.83 17.65
C TRP A 128 -4.02 14.89 17.80
N LYS A 129 -3.38 14.92 18.96
CA LYS A 129 -2.25 14.06 19.29
C LYS A 129 -2.57 12.57 19.21
N ASN A 130 -3.81 12.18 19.46
CA ASN A 130 -4.26 10.79 19.30
C ASN A 130 -4.46 10.43 17.83
N ARG A 131 -5.00 11.33 17.01
CA ARG A 131 -5.13 11.11 15.56
C ARG A 131 -3.77 11.02 14.87
N GLY A 132 -2.82 11.89 15.22
CA GLY A 132 -1.45 11.77 14.74
C GLY A 132 -0.81 10.42 15.09
N LYS A 133 -1.08 9.87 16.28
CA LYS A 133 -0.61 8.53 16.66
C LYS A 133 -1.27 7.42 15.86
N GLU A 134 -2.56 7.53 15.56
CA GLU A 134 -3.29 6.55 14.75
C GLU A 134 -2.79 6.55 13.31
N ILE A 135 -2.65 7.73 12.70
CA ILE A 135 -2.05 7.91 11.36
C ILE A 135 -0.63 7.35 11.32
N HIS A 136 0.18 7.63 12.35
CA HIS A 136 1.52 7.06 12.41
C HIS A 136 1.50 5.54 12.56
N SER A 137 0.61 5.00 13.39
CA SER A 137 0.49 3.56 13.58
C SER A 137 0.05 2.85 12.30
N PHE A 138 -0.84 3.49 11.53
CA PHE A 138 -1.22 3.08 10.19
C PHE A 138 0.01 3.03 9.26
N TYR A 139 0.76 4.14 9.17
CA TYR A 139 1.96 4.20 8.33
C TYR A 139 2.95 3.07 8.67
N LEU A 140 3.25 2.87 9.96
CA LEU A 140 4.16 1.80 10.38
C LEU A 140 3.64 0.40 10.00
N GLY A 141 2.33 0.16 10.11
CA GLY A 141 1.72 -1.12 9.73
C GLY A 141 1.79 -1.39 8.23
N VAL A 142 1.54 -0.37 7.41
CA VAL A 142 1.71 -0.49 5.95
C VAL A 142 3.17 -0.70 5.63
N TYR A 143 4.06 0.09 6.21
CA TYR A 143 5.48 0.03 5.93
C TYR A 143 6.10 -1.33 6.24
N ASP A 144 5.68 -2.00 7.33
CA ASP A 144 6.12 -3.36 7.67
C ASP A 144 5.82 -4.39 6.57
N THR A 145 4.73 -4.20 5.84
CA THR A 145 4.19 -5.20 4.92
C THR A 145 4.31 -4.83 3.45
N ALA A 146 4.33 -3.53 3.16
CA ALA A 146 4.41 -2.93 1.84
C ALA A 146 5.24 -1.62 1.91
N PRO A 147 6.56 -1.70 2.15
CA PRO A 147 7.43 -0.53 2.36
C PRO A 147 7.57 0.39 1.14
N LEU A 148 7.07 -0.04 -0.02
CA LEU A 148 7.10 0.71 -1.28
C LEU A 148 5.71 1.26 -1.67
N ALA A 149 4.70 1.05 -0.83
CA ALA A 149 3.37 1.58 -1.08
C ALA A 149 3.35 3.09 -0.80
N ALA A 150 2.67 3.83 -1.67
CA ALA A 150 2.30 5.20 -1.39
C ALA A 150 1.28 5.22 -0.25
N THR A 151 1.45 6.08 0.74
CA THR A 151 0.60 6.14 1.91
C THR A 151 -0.11 7.48 2.02
N GLY A 152 -1.44 7.43 2.15
CA GLY A 152 -2.29 8.60 2.27
C GLY A 152 -3.17 8.55 3.51
N SER A 153 -3.47 9.71 4.09
CA SER A 153 -4.54 9.82 5.08
C SER A 153 -5.48 10.97 4.75
N VAL A 154 -6.79 10.78 4.96
CA VAL A 154 -7.80 11.84 4.84
C VAL A 154 -8.39 12.10 6.21
N VAL A 155 -8.44 13.36 6.62
CA VAL A 155 -9.02 13.81 7.89
C VAL A 155 -10.23 14.69 7.62
N ILE A 156 -11.41 14.25 8.05
CA ILE A 156 -12.62 15.09 8.01
C ILE A 156 -12.74 15.87 9.31
N LEU A 157 -12.79 17.20 9.19
CA LEU A 157 -12.77 18.15 10.30
C LEU A 157 -14.04 19.00 10.30
N ASN A 158 -14.87 18.90 11.34
CA ASN A 158 -15.97 19.84 11.54
C ASN A 158 -15.45 21.14 12.16
N VAL A 159 -15.61 22.27 11.46
CA VAL A 159 -15.11 23.57 11.91
C VAL A 159 -15.96 24.19 13.03
N GLU A 160 -17.22 23.78 13.18
CA GLU A 160 -18.11 24.26 14.24
C GLU A 160 -17.77 23.68 15.62
N ASP A 161 -17.18 22.49 15.67
CA ASP A 161 -16.80 21.81 16.93
C ASP A 161 -15.45 22.29 17.48
N LEU A 162 -14.83 23.28 16.83
CA LEU A 162 -13.53 23.78 17.20
C LEU A 162 -13.67 24.88 18.26
N ASP A 163 -13.25 24.56 19.49
CA ASP A 163 -13.03 25.56 20.55
C ASP A 163 -11.86 26.52 20.25
N ARG A 164 -11.17 26.35 19.11
CA ARG A 164 -9.95 27.04 18.69
C ARG A 164 -10.10 27.59 17.27
N SER A 165 -9.24 28.54 16.90
CA SER A 165 -9.21 28.96 15.50
C SER A 165 -8.81 27.78 14.61
N PRO A 166 -9.43 27.64 13.43
CA PRO A 166 -9.00 26.66 12.44
C PRO A 166 -7.50 26.76 12.08
N ASP A 167 -6.92 27.97 12.11
CA ASP A 167 -5.50 28.21 11.89
C ASP A 167 -4.61 27.49 12.92
N GLU A 168 -4.97 27.48 14.20
CA GLU A 168 -4.21 26.76 15.25
C GLU A 168 -4.17 25.24 15.02
N ILE A 169 -5.16 24.72 14.29
CA ILE A 169 -5.26 23.29 13.97
C ILE A 169 -4.42 22.96 12.74
N ILE A 170 -4.48 23.80 11.70
CA ILE A 170 -3.57 23.68 10.55
C ILE A 170 -2.12 23.80 11.01
N GLU A 171 -1.80 24.85 11.78
CA GLU A 171 -0.48 25.06 12.36
C GLU A 171 -0.08 23.86 13.23
N GLY A 172 -1.01 23.31 14.02
CA GLY A 172 -0.75 22.10 14.81
C GLY A 172 -0.48 20.84 13.98
N TYR A 173 -1.02 20.71 12.76
CA TYR A 173 -0.61 19.64 11.82
C TYR A 173 0.73 19.94 11.20
N GLN A 174 0.94 21.16 10.70
CA GLN A 174 2.21 21.57 10.10
C GLN A 174 3.36 21.42 11.10
N GLU A 175 3.21 21.87 12.34
CA GLU A 175 4.21 21.69 13.39
C GLU A 175 4.45 20.21 13.72
N PHE A 176 3.42 19.36 13.60
CA PHE A 176 3.58 17.91 13.75
C PHE A 176 4.31 17.29 12.55
N GLU A 177 4.07 17.78 11.33
CA GLU A 177 4.76 17.39 10.10
C GLU A 177 6.23 17.87 10.07
N PHE A 178 6.51 19.07 10.56
CA PHE A 178 7.81 19.74 10.45
C PHE A 178 8.69 19.64 11.70
N ALA A 179 8.25 18.98 12.78
CA ALA A 179 9.09 18.79 13.96
C ALA A 179 10.23 17.79 13.67
N ASP A 180 11.46 18.31 13.54
CA ASP A 180 12.69 17.54 13.37
C ASP A 180 12.74 16.33 14.32
N GLY A 181 12.60 15.13 13.75
CA GLY A 181 12.69 13.84 14.44
C GLY A 181 11.41 13.31 15.09
N SER A 182 10.25 13.95 14.91
CA SER A 182 8.96 13.46 15.43
C SER A 182 7.92 13.23 14.33
N ILE A 183 7.98 12.04 13.72
CA ILE A 183 6.78 11.31 13.27
C ILE A 183 5.99 11.91 12.08
N VAL A 184 6.66 12.53 11.10
CA VAL A 184 6.25 12.48 9.68
C VAL A 184 7.44 12.08 8.81
N GLN A 185 8.04 10.97 9.20
CA GLN A 185 8.82 10.11 8.31
C GLN A 185 8.09 8.75 8.35
N SER A 186 7.22 8.38 7.41
CA SER A 186 6.98 8.95 6.09
C SER A 186 5.57 8.62 5.56
N LEU A 187 4.56 9.44 5.89
CA LEU A 187 3.31 9.45 5.11
C LEU A 187 3.60 10.21 3.80
N ASP A 188 3.16 9.71 2.64
CA ASP A 188 3.39 10.43 1.38
C ASP A 188 2.51 11.68 1.27
N SER A 189 1.27 11.61 1.76
CA SER A 189 0.38 12.77 1.75
C SER A 189 -0.76 12.71 2.77
N LEU A 190 -1.15 13.87 3.28
CA LEU A 190 -2.27 14.08 4.19
C LEU A 190 -3.24 15.07 3.57
N ALA A 191 -4.54 14.77 3.57
CA ALA A 191 -5.58 15.71 3.22
C ALA A 191 -6.43 16.07 4.44
N ILE A 192 -6.80 17.34 4.55
CA ILE A 192 -7.82 17.80 5.49
C ILE A 192 -9.03 18.27 4.69
N LEU A 193 -10.20 17.75 5.04
CA LEU A 193 -11.48 18.19 4.51
C LEU A 193 -12.23 18.95 5.60
N PRO A 194 -12.11 20.29 5.61
CA PRO A 194 -12.86 21.10 6.54
C PRO A 194 -14.30 21.24 6.08
N ILE A 195 -15.22 20.91 6.96
CA ILE A 195 -16.66 21.01 6.75
C ILE A 195 -17.27 21.86 7.84
N ARG A 196 -18.31 22.61 7.52
CA ARG A 196 -19.23 23.19 8.49
C ARG A 196 -20.41 22.25 8.62
N TYR A 197 -20.64 21.70 9.81
CA TYR A 197 -21.72 20.75 10.06
C TYR A 197 -22.40 21.03 11.39
N ASN A 198 -23.74 21.01 11.36
CA ASN A 198 -24.60 21.12 12.52
C ASN A 198 -25.58 19.94 12.55
N GLU A 199 -25.57 19.15 13.62
CA GLU A 199 -26.47 18.00 13.79
C GLU A 199 -27.96 18.38 13.78
N GLU A 200 -28.31 19.59 14.20
CA GLU A 200 -29.70 20.07 14.18
C GLU A 200 -30.15 20.53 12.78
N ALA A 201 -29.20 20.75 11.86
CA ALA A 201 -29.46 21.16 10.49
C ALA A 201 -28.51 20.47 9.48
N PRO A 202 -28.52 19.12 9.35
CA PRO A 202 -27.58 18.38 8.50
C PRO A 202 -27.60 18.80 7.02
N GLN A 203 -28.77 19.21 6.52
CA GLN A 203 -28.95 19.71 5.15
C GLN A 203 -28.16 20.99 4.84
N GLU A 204 -27.66 21.69 5.87
CA GLU A 204 -26.85 22.90 5.72
C GLU A 204 -25.34 22.59 5.73
N ALA A 205 -24.95 21.31 5.76
CA ALA A 205 -23.54 20.94 5.70
C ALA A 205 -22.88 21.46 4.41
N GLU A 206 -21.69 22.06 4.56
CA GLU A 206 -20.93 22.63 3.45
C GLU A 206 -19.41 22.49 3.66
N LEU A 207 -18.63 22.57 2.58
CA LEU A 207 -17.17 22.62 2.65
C LEU A 207 -16.72 24.02 3.06
N GLU A 208 -15.77 24.09 3.98
CA GLU A 208 -15.13 25.35 4.36
C GLU A 208 -13.90 25.60 3.46
N THR A 209 -14.15 26.16 2.28
CA THR A 209 -13.09 26.42 1.28
C THR A 209 -12.17 27.58 1.64
N GLY A 210 -12.53 28.38 2.66
CA GLY A 210 -11.70 29.52 3.09
C GLY A 210 -10.48 29.13 3.93
N LEU A 211 -10.42 27.87 4.38
CA LEU A 211 -9.45 27.42 5.35
C LEU A 211 -8.13 26.93 4.74
N LEU A 212 -8.19 26.28 3.58
CA LEU A 212 -7.02 25.76 2.86
C LEU A 212 -7.02 26.33 1.45
N SER A 213 -5.88 26.85 1.02
CA SER A 213 -5.64 27.25 -0.36
C SER A 213 -5.35 26.04 -1.24
N GLU A 214 -5.57 26.16 -2.55
CA GLU A 214 -5.29 25.09 -3.51
C GLU A 214 -3.81 24.69 -3.55
N ASP A 215 -2.92 25.61 -3.13
CA ASP A 215 -1.47 25.40 -3.12
C ASP A 215 -0.97 24.79 -1.80
N ASP A 216 -1.83 24.62 -0.79
CA ASP A 216 -1.45 24.02 0.49
C ASP A 216 -1.19 22.51 0.34
N GLU A 217 -0.17 22.00 1.03
CA GLU A 217 0.19 20.57 1.00
C GLU A 217 -0.93 19.68 1.56
N LEU A 218 -1.68 20.22 2.53
CA LEU A 218 -2.82 19.58 3.18
C LEU A 218 -4.12 19.65 2.36
N HIS A 219 -4.10 20.39 1.25
CA HIS A 219 -5.25 20.55 0.38
C HIS A 219 -5.52 19.25 -0.39
N TYR A 220 -6.80 18.93 -0.58
CA TYR A 220 -7.21 17.68 -1.21
C TYR A 220 -6.67 17.51 -2.65
N THR A 221 -6.51 18.61 -3.39
CA THR A 221 -5.95 18.55 -4.75
C THR A 221 -4.48 18.13 -4.74
N SER A 222 -3.67 18.74 -3.87
CA SER A 222 -2.27 18.37 -3.66
C SER A 222 -2.14 16.91 -3.26
N PHE A 223 -3.00 16.46 -2.35
CA PHE A 223 -3.06 15.08 -1.91
C PHE A 223 -3.31 14.09 -3.04
N ILE A 224 -4.31 14.35 -3.89
CA ILE A 224 -4.63 13.47 -5.02
C ILE A 224 -3.51 13.47 -6.06
N ASP A 225 -2.87 14.62 -6.32
CA ASP A 225 -1.76 14.70 -7.26
C ASP A 225 -0.54 13.88 -6.78
N VAL A 226 -0.23 13.93 -5.48
CA VAL A 226 0.85 13.13 -4.88
C VAL A 226 0.56 11.63 -5.01
N LEU A 227 -0.63 11.19 -4.57
CA LEU A 227 -0.99 9.77 -4.58
C LEU A 227 -1.10 9.20 -5.99
N SER A 228 -1.74 9.92 -6.92
CA SER A 228 -1.79 9.51 -8.33
C SER A 228 -0.41 9.42 -8.95
N GLY A 229 0.45 10.42 -8.72
CA GLY A 229 1.81 10.41 -9.24
C GLY A 229 2.65 9.25 -8.68
N ALA A 230 2.49 8.92 -7.40
CA ALA A 230 3.19 7.81 -6.78
C ALA A 230 2.72 6.45 -7.32
N LEU A 231 1.40 6.25 -7.43
CA LEU A 231 0.83 5.02 -7.97
C LEU A 231 1.20 4.81 -9.45
N GLU A 232 1.16 5.87 -10.27
CA GLU A 232 1.55 5.81 -11.69
C GLU A 232 3.02 5.45 -11.86
N ARG A 233 3.92 6.04 -11.06
CA ARG A 233 5.34 5.66 -11.06
C ARG A 233 5.51 4.19 -10.72
N ARG A 234 4.83 3.71 -9.68
CA ARG A 234 4.87 2.30 -9.28
C ARG A 234 4.39 1.37 -10.39
N PHE A 235 3.28 1.72 -11.05
CA PHE A 235 2.75 0.97 -12.20
C PHE A 235 3.72 0.94 -13.39
N ARG A 236 4.50 2.01 -13.60
CA ARG A 236 5.55 2.06 -14.63
C ARG A 236 6.83 1.31 -14.25
N GLY A 237 6.91 0.74 -13.06
CA GLY A 237 8.11 0.09 -12.55
C GLY A 237 9.18 1.07 -12.05
N GLU A 238 8.80 2.33 -11.80
CA GLU A 238 9.67 3.31 -11.14
C GLU A 238 9.55 3.15 -9.62
N PHE A 239 10.57 2.56 -9.01
CA PHE A 239 10.64 2.40 -7.57
C PHE A 239 11.38 3.60 -6.97
N ARG A 240 10.64 4.50 -6.32
CA ARG A 240 11.22 5.52 -5.45
C ARG A 240 11.03 5.09 -4.01
N VAL A 241 12.13 4.77 -3.34
CA VAL A 241 12.18 4.72 -1.88
C VAL A 241 12.55 6.12 -1.42
N SER A 242 11.73 6.75 -0.58
CA SER A 242 12.11 8.05 -0.03
C SER A 242 13.37 7.87 0.85
N PRO A 243 14.27 8.87 0.93
CA PRO A 243 15.43 8.78 1.83
C PRO A 243 15.03 8.50 3.28
N ASP A 244 13.90 9.04 3.72
CA ASP A 244 13.34 8.81 5.07
C ASP A 244 12.82 7.39 5.25
N SER A 245 12.20 6.81 4.20
CA SER A 245 11.81 5.40 4.17
C SER A 245 13.06 4.51 4.20
N VAL A 246 14.13 4.87 3.48
CA VAL A 246 15.42 4.16 3.56
C VAL A 246 16.00 4.26 4.97
N GLU A 247 16.07 5.45 5.57
CA GLU A 247 16.56 5.65 6.94
C GLU A 247 15.76 4.84 7.97
N THR A 248 14.45 4.72 7.76
CA THR A 248 13.57 3.87 8.56
C THR A 248 13.91 2.38 8.39
N VAL A 249 14.18 1.88 7.17
CA VAL A 249 14.62 0.48 6.96
C VAL A 249 15.95 0.26 7.69
N LEU A 250 16.89 1.19 7.52
CA LEU A 250 18.25 1.11 8.07
C LEU A 250 18.28 1.22 9.60
N SER A 251 17.30 1.91 10.19
CA SER A 251 17.13 1.96 11.64
C SER A 251 16.77 0.59 12.23
N ARG A 252 16.23 -0.32 11.42
CA ARG A 252 16.01 -1.72 11.79
C ARG A 252 17.34 -2.45 11.63
N GLN A 253 17.75 -3.15 12.69
CA GLN A 253 18.83 -4.13 12.55
C GLN A 253 18.36 -5.28 11.66
N GLU A 254 19.30 -6.02 11.07
CA GLU A 254 18.97 -7.27 10.37
C GLU A 254 18.07 -8.16 11.24
N SER A 255 17.11 -8.82 10.60
CA SER A 255 16.10 -9.64 11.26
C SER A 255 15.69 -10.82 10.38
N ASP A 256 14.86 -11.71 10.90
CA ASP A 256 14.39 -12.89 10.16
C ASP A 256 13.62 -12.55 8.86
N VAL A 257 13.24 -11.28 8.66
CA VAL A 257 12.51 -10.78 7.49
C VAL A 257 13.25 -9.66 6.73
N LEU A 258 14.43 -9.22 7.20
CA LEU A 258 15.20 -8.13 6.60
C LEU A 258 16.71 -8.44 6.65
N GLU A 259 17.33 -8.54 5.47
CA GLU A 259 18.75 -8.85 5.31
C GLU A 259 19.49 -7.70 4.63
N PHE A 260 20.68 -7.32 5.12
CA PHE A 260 21.52 -6.29 4.51
C PHE A 260 22.69 -6.92 3.73
N LYS A 261 23.00 -6.33 2.58
CA LYS A 261 24.12 -6.77 1.74
C LYS A 261 24.83 -5.58 1.14
N GLU A 262 26.13 -5.43 1.42
CA GLU A 262 26.93 -4.33 0.86
C GLU A 262 26.94 -4.36 -0.67
N GLN A 263 27.14 -5.56 -1.23
CA GLN A 263 27.23 -5.82 -2.65
C GLN A 263 26.51 -7.13 -2.97
N LEU A 264 26.27 -7.37 -4.26
CA LEU A 264 25.80 -8.67 -4.70
C LEU A 264 26.89 -9.73 -4.39
N PRO A 265 26.57 -10.81 -3.65
CA PRO A 265 27.54 -11.86 -3.37
C PRO A 265 28.15 -12.45 -4.64
N ASP A 266 29.46 -12.71 -4.63
CA ASP A 266 30.21 -13.34 -5.74
C ASP A 266 29.58 -14.65 -6.23
N HIS A 267 28.82 -15.31 -5.37
CA HIS A 267 28.14 -16.56 -5.66
C HIS A 267 26.62 -16.34 -5.72
N ARG A 268 26.07 -16.40 -6.93
CA ARG A 268 24.63 -16.32 -7.22
C ARG A 268 23.77 -17.26 -6.35
N ASP A 269 24.32 -18.44 -6.01
CA ASP A 269 23.64 -19.44 -5.18
C ASP A 269 23.37 -18.92 -3.75
N LYS A 270 24.14 -17.95 -3.25
CA LYS A 270 23.90 -17.35 -1.92
C LYS A 270 22.66 -16.47 -1.93
N VAL A 271 22.51 -15.59 -2.92
CA VAL A 271 21.29 -14.78 -3.07
C VAL A 271 20.07 -15.68 -3.24
N ALA A 272 20.19 -16.74 -4.04
CA ALA A 272 19.11 -17.72 -4.20
C ALA A 272 18.75 -18.44 -2.89
N GLN A 273 19.75 -18.70 -2.03
CA GLN A 273 19.54 -19.30 -0.71
C GLN A 273 18.83 -18.34 0.24
N GLU A 274 19.24 -17.07 0.30
CA GLU A 274 18.57 -16.07 1.16
C GLU A 274 17.13 -15.83 0.70
N VAL A 275 16.93 -15.65 -0.60
CA VAL A 275 15.57 -15.54 -1.16
C VAL A 275 14.73 -16.76 -0.83
N ALA A 276 15.30 -17.97 -0.97
CA ALA A 276 14.60 -19.19 -0.62
C ALA A 276 14.34 -19.30 0.89
N ALA A 277 15.24 -18.81 1.74
CA ALA A 277 15.06 -18.80 3.19
C ALA A 277 13.90 -17.87 3.58
N LEU A 278 13.90 -16.63 3.10
CA LEU A 278 12.84 -15.65 3.30
C LEU A 278 11.50 -16.18 2.77
N ALA A 279 11.47 -16.70 1.53
CA ALA A 279 10.25 -17.22 0.91
C ALA A 279 9.67 -18.46 1.60
N ASN A 280 10.49 -19.25 2.31
CA ASN A 280 10.02 -20.44 3.05
C ASN A 280 9.57 -20.11 4.48
N TYR A 281 9.78 -18.88 4.95
CA TYR A 281 9.37 -18.43 6.27
C TYR A 281 8.11 -17.55 6.16
N GLU A 282 8.24 -16.23 6.22
CA GLU A 282 7.12 -15.27 6.15
C GLU A 282 7.27 -14.28 4.98
N GLY A 283 8.17 -14.56 4.04
CA GLY A 283 8.66 -13.57 3.09
C GLY A 283 9.72 -12.66 3.70
N GLY A 284 10.05 -11.57 3.02
CA GLY A 284 10.99 -10.59 3.54
C GLY A 284 11.69 -9.79 2.44
N SER A 285 12.60 -8.92 2.87
CA SER A 285 13.33 -8.00 2.01
C SER A 285 14.84 -8.20 2.14
N ILE A 286 15.55 -8.09 1.01
CA ILE A 286 17.01 -7.99 0.98
C ILE A 286 17.36 -6.60 0.46
N LEU A 287 18.08 -5.82 1.26
CA LEU A 287 18.53 -4.49 0.89
C LEU A 287 19.99 -4.53 0.44
N PHE A 288 20.23 -4.27 -0.85
CA PHE A 288 21.56 -4.21 -1.44
C PHE A 288 22.13 -2.79 -1.40
N GLY A 289 23.44 -2.67 -1.17
CA GLY A 289 24.13 -1.39 -1.01
C GLY A 289 24.18 -0.90 0.44
N VAL A 290 24.02 -1.80 1.40
CA VAL A 290 23.98 -1.50 2.84
C VAL A 290 24.87 -2.47 3.59
N ASP A 291 25.73 -1.98 4.48
CA ASP A 291 26.61 -2.83 5.28
C ASP A 291 25.88 -3.53 6.43
N ASP A 292 26.56 -4.50 7.06
CA ASP A 292 26.03 -5.28 8.17
C ASP A 292 25.68 -4.41 9.41
N SER A 293 26.07 -3.13 9.41
CA SER A 293 25.71 -2.16 10.46
C SER A 293 24.49 -1.31 10.13
N GLY A 294 23.88 -1.50 8.96
CA GLY A 294 22.79 -0.65 8.46
C GLY A 294 23.28 0.68 7.88
N THR A 295 24.57 0.79 7.53
CA THR A 295 25.10 2.01 6.90
C THR A 295 25.03 1.89 5.38
N PRO A 296 24.44 2.87 4.66
CA PRO A 296 24.43 2.87 3.20
C PRO A 296 25.84 3.02 2.62
N VAL A 297 26.26 2.03 1.85
CA VAL A 297 27.54 2.01 1.13
C VAL A 297 27.36 2.17 -0.38
N GLY A 298 26.14 1.95 -0.88
CA GLY A 298 25.79 2.04 -2.29
C GLY A 298 26.26 0.85 -3.13
N LEU A 299 25.91 0.86 -4.41
CA LEU A 299 26.28 -0.18 -5.38
C LEU A 299 27.06 0.44 -6.53
N ASP A 300 28.12 -0.24 -6.97
CA ASP A 300 28.95 0.21 -8.10
C ASP A 300 28.18 0.20 -9.44
N SER A 301 27.19 -0.70 -9.59
CA SER A 301 26.35 -0.78 -10.78
C SER A 301 24.95 -1.33 -10.46
N ILE A 302 24.00 -0.42 -10.25
CA ILE A 302 22.61 -0.76 -9.91
C ILE A 302 21.97 -1.65 -10.99
N ASN A 303 22.05 -1.24 -12.26
CA ASN A 303 21.44 -1.97 -13.38
C ASN A 303 21.94 -3.42 -13.49
N GLN A 304 23.25 -3.64 -13.26
CA GLN A 304 23.83 -4.97 -13.34
C GLN A 304 23.39 -5.85 -12.16
N VAL A 305 23.26 -5.26 -10.98
CA VAL A 305 22.76 -5.94 -9.78
C VAL A 305 21.31 -6.35 -9.99
N GLU A 306 20.46 -5.42 -10.44
CA GLU A 306 19.04 -5.67 -10.74
C GLU A 306 18.87 -6.80 -11.77
N GLU A 307 19.56 -6.72 -12.91
CA GLU A 307 19.54 -7.77 -13.94
C GLU A 307 19.99 -9.12 -13.38
N THR A 308 21.02 -9.12 -12.52
CA THR A 308 21.53 -10.36 -11.93
C THR A 308 20.53 -10.97 -10.95
N VAL A 309 19.90 -10.16 -10.10
CA VAL A 309 18.85 -10.61 -9.17
C VAL A 309 17.66 -11.15 -9.95
N ALA A 310 17.15 -10.42 -10.94
CA ALA A 310 16.05 -10.86 -11.78
C ALA A 310 16.33 -12.21 -12.46
N ASN A 311 17.56 -12.43 -12.94
CA ASN A 311 17.98 -13.70 -13.51
C ASN A 311 18.01 -14.84 -12.47
N ILE A 312 18.51 -14.57 -11.26
CA ILE A 312 18.55 -15.56 -10.16
C ILE A 312 17.12 -15.99 -9.78
N LEU A 313 16.20 -15.04 -9.64
CA LEU A 313 14.81 -15.28 -9.30
C LEU A 313 14.08 -16.07 -10.41
N SER A 314 14.35 -15.73 -11.67
CA SER A 314 13.74 -16.38 -12.84
C SER A 314 14.22 -17.83 -13.07
N GLU A 315 15.46 -18.14 -12.71
CA GLU A 315 16.02 -19.50 -12.86
C GLU A 315 15.53 -20.49 -11.79
N GLY A 316 15.01 -19.98 -10.67
CA GLY A 316 14.41 -20.70 -9.55
C GLY A 316 15.42 -21.51 -8.70
N PRO A 317 15.31 -21.50 -7.36
CA PRO A 317 16.22 -22.24 -6.47
C PRO A 317 16.12 -23.78 -6.60
N LEU A 318 15.16 -24.32 -7.35
CA LEU A 318 14.80 -25.75 -7.34
C LEU A 318 15.42 -26.62 -8.45
N LYS A 319 16.27 -26.10 -9.34
CA LYS A 319 16.75 -26.90 -10.50
C LYS A 319 18.09 -27.63 -10.33
N ARG A 320 18.79 -27.56 -9.20
CA ARG A 320 20.18 -28.08 -9.08
C ARG A 320 20.39 -29.23 -8.09
N HIS A 321 19.46 -30.19 -7.98
CA HIS A 321 19.72 -31.46 -7.26
C HIS A 321 19.30 -32.74 -8.02
N SER A 322 19.55 -32.82 -9.34
CA SER A 322 19.31 -34.06 -10.10
C SER A 322 20.45 -34.54 -11.00
N LYS A 323 21.72 -34.23 -10.67
CA LYS A 323 22.86 -34.85 -11.38
C LYS A 323 23.99 -35.25 -10.44
N HIS A 324 23.79 -36.34 -9.69
CA HIS A 324 24.81 -37.39 -9.46
C HIS A 324 24.24 -38.51 -8.58
N ARG A 325 23.49 -39.43 -9.21
CA ARG A 325 23.51 -40.84 -8.78
C ARG A 325 23.79 -41.70 -10.00
N LYS A 326 25.07 -42.06 -10.17
CA LYS A 326 25.46 -43.18 -11.04
C LYS A 326 24.86 -44.45 -10.44
N SER A 327 23.88 -45.03 -11.12
CA SER A 327 23.41 -46.39 -10.87
C SER A 327 24.46 -47.39 -11.34
N PRO A 328 24.89 -48.37 -10.53
CA PRO A 328 25.47 -49.59 -11.06
C PRO A 328 24.33 -50.56 -11.41
N CYS A 329 24.19 -50.78 -12.71
CA CYS A 329 23.42 -51.86 -13.30
C CYS A 329 23.86 -53.21 -12.71
N ARG A 330 22.95 -53.96 -12.06
CA ARG A 330 23.10 -55.41 -11.86
C ARG A 330 21.84 -56.13 -12.29
N ARG A 331 22.08 -57.16 -13.09
CA ARG A 331 21.15 -57.90 -13.95
C ARG A 331 20.11 -58.69 -13.17
N SER A 332 18.92 -58.72 -13.77
CA SER A 332 17.78 -59.60 -13.56
C SER A 332 18.12 -61.10 -13.47
N ARG A 333 17.47 -61.81 -12.55
CA ARG A 333 16.91 -63.16 -12.79
C ARG A 333 15.58 -63.32 -12.04
N HIS A 334 14.53 -63.60 -12.80
CA HIS A 334 13.19 -64.02 -12.37
C HIS A 334 13.21 -65.31 -11.53
N PRO A 335 12.18 -65.56 -10.69
CA PRO A 335 11.75 -66.90 -10.37
C PRO A 335 10.46 -67.26 -11.12
N HIS A 336 10.54 -68.35 -11.90
CA HIS A 336 9.41 -69.08 -12.45
C HIS A 336 8.73 -69.90 -11.35
N TYR A 337 7.41 -69.88 -11.36
CA TYR A 337 6.52 -70.71 -10.57
C TYR A 337 6.44 -72.13 -11.18
N GLN A 338 6.66 -73.21 -10.41
CA GLN A 338 5.89 -74.46 -10.49
C GLN A 338 6.25 -75.52 -9.43
N ARG A 339 5.18 -75.95 -8.72
CA ARG A 339 4.76 -77.31 -8.28
C ARG A 339 5.60 -78.17 -7.30
N ARG A 340 4.93 -78.41 -6.14
CA ARG A 340 4.61 -79.69 -5.45
C ARG A 340 5.62 -80.86 -5.53
N SER A 341 6.03 -81.41 -4.36
CA SER A 341 5.49 -82.65 -3.76
C SER A 341 6.36 -83.18 -2.59
N SER A 342 5.70 -83.42 -1.45
CA SER A 342 5.80 -84.60 -0.53
C SER A 342 7.10 -85.05 0.17
N ASN A 343 6.89 -85.40 1.45
CA ASN A 343 7.62 -86.34 2.34
C ASN A 343 8.93 -85.80 2.93
N GLY A 344 9.27 -85.95 4.21
CA GLY A 344 8.83 -86.86 5.27
C GLY A 344 10.08 -87.42 5.97
N SER A 345 10.00 -87.57 7.30
CA SER A 345 10.84 -88.39 8.21
C SER A 345 12.27 -87.95 8.59
N THR A 346 12.40 -87.56 9.87
CA THR A 346 13.30 -88.07 10.93
C THR A 346 14.78 -88.37 10.66
N GLY A 347 15.61 -87.80 11.53
CA GLY A 347 16.96 -88.22 11.89
C GLY A 347 17.43 -87.38 13.06
#